data_AF-U6KJJ8-F1
#
_entry.id   AF-U6KJJ8-F1
#
_cell.length_a   1.000
_cell.length_b   1.000
_cell.length_c   1.000
_cell.angle_alpha   90.00
_cell.angle_beta   90.00
_cell.angle_gamma   90.00
#
_symmetry.space_group_name_H-M   'P 1'
#
loop_
_entity.id
_entity.type
_entity.pdbx_description
1 polymer ?
#
loop_
_entity_poly.entity_id
_entity_poly.type
_entity_poly.pdbx_seq_one_letter_code
_entity_poly.pdbx_strand_id
1 'polypeptide(L)'
;MSIVRSRRCEDYCSLQVLKKARSLNPRGDGRPLISLLAGDILGAGAFYEAQRRRDHAAHLFASFGLWSAASDTLKLAASSRNRWENSCLDHVRTALAEALKERGKWRECIDLYSSVRPQEGLIEAYFFSEKYDELEELANAIPDGNKELLFRAAQLLAASGKGSASAAAFLKAGMPELAVDAALEGAEWAQAVSFARQHCDKDKLDKIATTYKIAVQHQSKNCNNMDIVEAFLNIGAFEAAAQELTSLPSRLLHVQNPQRQRKMHVSAALLVRQNRLSRGSAKDSEERKKSIGDVLQHAIFTFFVVSTYPNGELVQLSASQ
;
A
#
# COMPACT_ATOMS: atom_id res chain seq x y z
N MET A 1 -1.65 -34.04 69.72
CA MET A 1 -0.50 -33.29 69.18
C MET A 1 -0.80 -32.96 67.73
N SER A 2 -1.39 -31.78 67.53
CA SER A 2 -1.88 -31.31 66.23
C SER A 2 -0.76 -30.55 65.54
N ILE A 3 -0.12 -31.16 64.53
CA ILE A 3 0.83 -30.44 63.68
C ILE A 3 -0.01 -29.54 62.77
N VAL A 4 -0.17 -28.28 63.20
CA VAL A 4 -0.75 -27.22 62.39
C VAL A 4 0.14 -27.02 61.18
N ARG A 5 -0.43 -27.35 60.02
CA ARG A 5 0.13 -27.21 58.67
C ARG A 5 0.49 -25.76 58.39
N SER A 6 1.74 -25.40 58.68
CA SER A 6 2.42 -24.31 57.99
C SER A 6 3.11 -24.90 56.76
N ARG A 7 2.39 -24.99 55.63
CA ARG A 7 3.04 -25.11 54.32
C ARG A 7 2.67 -23.88 53.54
N ARG A 8 3.62 -22.96 53.41
CA ARG A 8 3.60 -21.90 52.42
C ARG A 8 3.48 -22.61 51.06
N CYS A 9 2.39 -22.37 50.35
CA CYS A 9 2.05 -23.09 49.14
C CYS A 9 2.89 -22.58 47.96
N GLU A 10 4.16 -22.96 47.88
CA GLU A 10 4.94 -22.78 46.63
C GLU A 10 4.34 -23.67 45.51
N ASP A 11 3.76 -24.81 45.89
CA ASP A 11 3.16 -25.81 45.00
C ASP A 11 1.65 -25.66 44.77
N TYR A 12 1.06 -24.47 44.99
CA TYR A 12 -0.39 -24.32 44.84
C TYR A 12 -0.85 -24.65 43.41
N CYS A 13 -0.08 -24.24 42.40
CA CYS A 13 -0.37 -24.50 40.99
C CYS A 13 -0.31 -26.00 40.65
N SER A 14 0.71 -26.72 41.10
CA SER A 14 0.86 -28.16 40.84
C SER A 14 -0.26 -28.96 41.52
N LEU A 15 -0.67 -28.58 42.74
CA LEU A 15 -1.82 -29.18 43.43
C LEU A 15 -3.15 -28.91 42.71
N GLN A 16 -3.35 -27.72 42.15
CA GLN A 16 -4.53 -27.43 41.33
C GLN A 16 -4.59 -28.28 40.06
N VAL A 17 -3.45 -28.46 39.39
CA VAL A 17 -3.36 -29.33 38.19
C VAL A 17 -3.66 -30.78 38.56
N LEU A 18 -3.12 -31.30 39.67
CA LEU A 18 -3.43 -32.65 40.14
C LEU A 18 -4.90 -32.81 40.53
N LYS A 19 -5.52 -31.78 41.12
CA LYS A 19 -6.96 -31.79 41.41
C LYS A 19 -7.79 -31.86 40.13
N LYS A 20 -7.41 -31.08 39.09
CA LYS A 20 -8.03 -31.14 37.76
C LYS A 20 -7.78 -32.50 37.07
N ALA A 21 -6.58 -33.04 37.17
CA ALA A 21 -6.20 -34.33 36.60
C ALA A 21 -6.85 -35.53 37.32
N ARG A 22 -7.33 -35.34 38.56
CA ARG A 22 -8.15 -36.32 39.29
C ARG A 22 -9.64 -36.20 38.93
N SER A 23 -10.13 -34.98 38.69
CA SER A 23 -11.52 -34.79 38.23
C SER A 23 -11.72 -35.26 36.79
N LEU A 24 -10.70 -35.04 35.95
CA LEU A 24 -10.57 -35.72 34.66
C LEU A 24 -10.07 -37.14 34.95
N ASN A 25 -10.53 -38.16 34.22
CA ASN A 25 -10.14 -39.54 34.52
C ASN A 25 -8.60 -39.68 34.50
N PRO A 26 -7.94 -40.13 35.59
CA PRO A 26 -6.47 -40.18 35.68
C PRO A 26 -5.85 -41.21 34.73
N ARG A 27 -6.65 -42.09 34.10
CA ARG A 27 -6.20 -43.02 33.06
C ARG A 27 -6.50 -42.56 31.63
N GLY A 28 -7.30 -41.52 31.46
CA GLY A 28 -7.66 -40.91 30.17
C GLY A 28 -7.16 -39.48 30.09
N ASP A 29 -8.09 -38.52 30.04
CA ASP A 29 -7.82 -37.08 29.84
C ASP A 29 -6.96 -36.43 30.93
N GLY A 30 -6.87 -37.03 32.13
CA GLY A 30 -6.00 -36.56 33.20
C GLY A 30 -4.53 -36.95 33.04
N ARG A 31 -4.21 -37.99 32.25
CA ARG A 31 -2.83 -38.45 32.01
C ARG A 31 -1.90 -37.40 31.41
N PRO A 32 -2.27 -36.67 30.33
CA PRO A 32 -1.37 -35.68 29.74
C PRO A 32 -1.00 -34.56 30.72
N LEU A 33 -1.88 -34.22 31.66
CA LEU A 33 -1.58 -33.23 32.71
C LEU A 33 -0.55 -33.76 33.71
N ILE A 34 -0.56 -35.06 34.01
CA ILE A 34 0.40 -35.71 34.89
C ILE A 34 1.78 -35.80 34.22
N SER A 35 1.83 -36.18 32.93
CA SER A 35 3.10 -36.20 32.18
C SER A 35 3.67 -34.79 32.01
N LEU A 36 2.81 -33.78 31.83
CA LEU A 36 3.23 -32.38 31.76
C LEU A 36 3.86 -31.90 33.08
N LEU A 37 3.25 -32.25 34.22
CA LEU A 37 3.82 -31.98 35.55
C LEU A 37 5.17 -32.67 35.76
N ALA A 38 5.36 -33.85 35.15
CA ALA A 38 6.62 -34.57 35.18
C ALA A 38 7.69 -33.98 34.23
N GLY A 39 7.34 -32.99 33.41
CA GLY A 39 8.22 -32.39 32.40
C GLY A 39 8.28 -33.16 31.07
N ASP A 40 7.53 -34.25 30.92
CA ASP A 40 7.47 -35.03 29.69
C ASP A 40 6.39 -34.47 28.73
N ILE A 41 6.80 -33.45 27.98
CA ILE A 41 5.93 -32.75 27.03
C ILE A 41 5.63 -33.63 25.80
N LEU A 42 6.62 -34.41 25.35
CA LEU A 42 6.46 -35.30 24.18
C LEU A 42 5.51 -36.45 24.50
N GLY A 43 5.65 -37.05 25.69
CA GLY A 43 4.69 -38.05 26.17
C GLY A 43 3.28 -37.48 26.30
N ALA A 44 3.14 -36.27 26.85
CA ALA A 44 1.84 -35.58 26.94
C ALA A 44 1.20 -35.36 25.56
N GLY A 45 1.98 -34.91 24.58
CA GLY A 45 1.51 -34.71 23.20
C GLY A 45 1.09 -36.00 22.51
N ALA A 46 1.88 -37.07 22.67
CA ALA A 46 1.54 -38.40 22.13
C ALA A 46 0.22 -38.95 22.69
N PHE A 47 -0.09 -38.67 23.96
CA PHE A 47 -1.40 -39.01 24.54
C PHE A 47 -2.55 -38.25 23.87
N TYR A 48 -2.39 -36.95 23.61
CA TYR A 48 -3.41 -36.16 22.90
C TYR A 48 -3.59 -36.62 21.46
N GLU A 49 -2.52 -36.99 20.77
CA GLU A 49 -2.57 -37.58 19.42
C GLU A 49 -3.30 -38.93 19.42
N ALA A 50 -3.02 -39.79 20.39
CA ALA A 50 -3.70 -41.08 20.55
C ALA A 50 -5.20 -40.92 20.79
N GLN A 51 -5.61 -39.85 21.50
CA GLN A 51 -7.00 -39.45 21.71
C GLN A 51 -7.63 -38.74 20.50
N ARG A 52 -6.91 -38.60 19.38
CA ARG A 52 -7.31 -37.83 18.19
C ARG A 52 -7.54 -36.33 18.44
N ARG A 53 -7.10 -35.78 19.57
CA ARG A 53 -7.17 -34.34 19.92
C ARG A 53 -5.91 -33.61 19.47
N ARG A 54 -5.67 -33.60 18.16
CA ARG A 54 -4.43 -33.06 17.57
C ARG A 54 -4.27 -31.55 17.81
N ASP A 55 -5.37 -30.82 17.89
CA ASP A 55 -5.34 -29.37 18.13
C ASP A 55 -4.76 -29.03 19.51
N HIS A 56 -5.07 -29.84 20.51
CA HIS A 56 -4.54 -29.69 21.87
C HIS A 56 -3.06 -30.10 21.93
N ALA A 57 -2.66 -31.13 21.17
CA ALA A 57 -1.26 -31.51 21.04
C ALA A 57 -0.44 -30.39 20.36
N ALA A 58 -0.94 -29.84 19.26
CA ALA A 58 -0.30 -28.78 18.51
C ALA A 58 -0.17 -27.49 19.34
N HIS A 59 -1.23 -27.12 20.08
CA HIS A 59 -1.19 -25.98 21.00
C HIS A 59 -0.20 -26.20 22.15
N LEU A 60 -0.15 -27.42 22.71
CA LEU A 60 0.83 -27.78 23.73
C LEU A 60 2.25 -27.57 23.19
N PHE A 61 2.58 -28.17 22.05
CA PHE A 61 3.90 -28.05 21.44
C PHE A 61 4.29 -26.61 21.12
N ALA A 62 3.35 -25.81 20.59
CA ALA A 62 3.58 -24.38 20.36
C ALA A 62 3.85 -23.61 21.66
N SER A 63 3.09 -23.87 22.73
CA SER A 63 3.28 -23.18 24.03
C SER A 63 4.64 -23.45 24.69
N PHE A 64 5.24 -24.60 24.40
CA PHE A 64 6.57 -24.97 24.89
C PHE A 64 7.71 -24.69 23.88
N GLY A 65 7.41 -24.07 22.73
CA GLY A 65 8.40 -23.75 21.71
C GLY A 65 8.92 -24.95 20.91
N LEU A 66 8.21 -26.09 20.95
CA LEU A 66 8.54 -27.29 20.18
C LEU A 66 7.97 -27.19 18.76
N TRP A 67 8.52 -26.27 17.96
CA TRP A 67 7.98 -25.91 16.65
C TRP A 67 7.98 -27.02 15.60
N SER A 68 8.96 -27.94 15.65
CA SER A 68 9.02 -29.09 14.73
C SER A 68 7.84 -30.04 14.95
N ALA A 69 7.65 -30.49 16.19
CA ALA A 69 6.52 -31.33 16.59
C ALA A 69 5.17 -30.63 16.35
N ALA A 70 5.11 -29.32 16.63
CA ALA A 70 3.93 -28.51 16.31
C ALA A 70 3.63 -28.50 14.79
N SER A 71 4.65 -28.38 13.93
CA SER A 71 4.45 -28.38 12.49
C SER A 71 3.99 -29.74 11.95
N ASP A 72 4.52 -30.84 12.48
CA ASP A 72 4.17 -32.20 12.05
C ASP A 72 2.75 -32.57 12.49
N THR A 73 2.40 -32.26 13.74
CA THR A 73 1.01 -32.42 14.23
C THR A 73 0.02 -31.58 13.45
N LEU A 74 0.41 -30.37 13.05
CA LEU A 74 -0.44 -29.47 12.27
C LEU A 74 -0.69 -30.00 10.84
N LYS A 75 0.34 -30.55 10.18
CA LYS A 75 0.19 -31.22 8.87
C LYS A 75 -0.73 -32.45 8.95
N LEU A 76 -0.59 -33.23 10.02
CA LEU A 76 -1.46 -34.38 10.30
C LEU A 76 -2.89 -33.95 10.65
N ALA A 77 -3.06 -32.85 11.37
CA ALA A 77 -4.35 -32.28 11.74
C ALA A 77 -5.09 -31.69 10.53
N ALA A 78 -4.37 -31.00 9.64
CA ALA A 78 -4.92 -30.45 8.39
C ALA A 78 -5.52 -31.52 7.47
N SER A 79 -5.01 -32.75 7.55
CA SER A 79 -5.53 -33.91 6.80
C SER A 79 -6.84 -34.47 7.38
N SER A 80 -7.10 -34.27 8.69
CA SER A 80 -8.34 -34.67 9.36
C SER A 80 -9.32 -33.49 9.42
N ARG A 81 -10.06 -33.28 8.34
CA ARG A 81 -10.80 -32.04 8.09
C ARG A 81 -12.11 -31.94 8.89
N ASN A 82 -12.08 -31.42 10.11
CA ASN A 82 -13.25 -30.85 10.79
C ASN A 82 -13.16 -29.32 10.78
N ARG A 83 -13.98 -28.66 9.95
CA ARG A 83 -13.95 -27.21 9.69
C ARG A 83 -14.29 -26.34 10.91
N TRP A 84 -14.79 -26.94 11.99
CA TRP A 84 -15.32 -26.26 13.17
C TRP A 84 -14.29 -26.05 14.29
N GLU A 85 -13.15 -26.75 14.25
CA GLU A 85 -12.08 -26.69 15.27
C GLU A 85 -10.90 -25.78 14.84
N ASN A 86 -11.12 -24.96 13.80
CA ASN A 86 -10.06 -24.18 13.17
C ASN A 86 -9.49 -23.06 14.06
N SER A 87 -10.23 -22.56 15.05
CA SER A 87 -9.76 -21.40 15.84
C SER A 87 -8.51 -21.71 16.66
N CYS A 88 -8.42 -22.88 17.30
CA CYS A 88 -7.21 -23.28 18.03
C CYS A 88 -6.05 -23.52 17.07
N LEU A 89 -6.29 -24.20 15.94
CA LEU A 89 -5.27 -24.41 14.93
C LEU A 89 -4.77 -23.10 14.31
N ASP A 90 -5.63 -22.11 14.12
CA ASP A 90 -5.24 -20.80 13.61
C ASP A 90 -4.29 -20.09 14.57
N HIS A 91 -4.56 -20.14 15.89
CA HIS A 91 -3.61 -19.61 16.89
C HIS A 91 -2.27 -20.34 16.88
N VAL A 92 -2.26 -21.65 16.65
CA VAL A 92 -1.01 -22.41 16.50
C VAL A 92 -0.28 -22.00 15.22
N ARG A 93 -1.00 -21.82 14.10
CA ARG A 93 -0.42 -21.35 12.83
C ARG A 93 0.22 -19.98 12.98
N THR A 94 -0.45 -19.05 13.66
CA THR A 94 0.09 -17.69 13.89
C THR A 94 1.32 -17.75 14.77
N ALA A 95 1.29 -18.48 15.89
CA ALA A 95 2.44 -18.62 16.77
C ALA A 95 3.64 -19.30 16.07
N LEU A 96 3.37 -20.31 15.23
CA LEU A 96 4.40 -20.98 14.44
C LEU A 96 4.99 -20.05 13.38
N ALA A 97 4.14 -19.27 12.71
CA ALA A 97 4.57 -18.29 11.72
C ALA A 97 5.42 -17.17 12.35
N GLU A 98 5.07 -16.69 13.55
CA GLU A 98 5.90 -15.77 14.35
C GLU A 98 7.26 -16.36 14.68
N ALA A 99 7.32 -17.61 15.14
CA ALA A 99 8.58 -18.30 15.42
C ALA A 99 9.44 -18.51 14.16
N LEU A 100 8.81 -18.73 13.00
CA LEU A 100 9.52 -18.80 11.71
C LEU A 100 10.00 -17.43 11.24
N LYS A 101 9.26 -16.36 11.57
CA LYS A 101 9.63 -14.96 11.33
C LYS A 101 10.95 -14.63 12.01
N GLU A 102 11.09 -14.98 13.29
CA GLU A 102 12.32 -14.80 14.07
C GLU A 102 13.52 -15.54 13.48
N ARG A 103 13.26 -16.66 12.80
CA ARG A 103 14.28 -17.48 12.13
C ARG A 103 14.58 -17.05 10.69
N GLY A 104 13.87 -16.06 10.16
CA GLY A 104 14.02 -15.59 8.78
C GLY A 104 13.50 -16.57 7.71
N LYS A 105 12.63 -17.52 8.08
CA LYS A 105 12.06 -18.51 7.14
C LYS A 105 10.76 -17.99 6.51
N TRP A 106 10.88 -16.98 5.67
CA TRP A 106 9.74 -16.22 5.14
C TRP A 106 8.82 -17.02 4.19
N ARG A 107 9.36 -17.96 3.41
CA ARG A 107 8.54 -18.78 2.48
C ARG A 107 7.58 -19.73 3.20
N GLU A 108 8.10 -20.48 4.17
CA GLU A 108 7.29 -21.38 5.01
C GLU A 108 6.24 -20.57 5.82
N CYS A 109 6.60 -19.34 6.20
CA CYS A 109 5.73 -18.40 6.89
C CYS A 109 4.52 -17.97 6.04
N ILE A 110 4.76 -17.67 4.75
CA ILE A 110 3.69 -17.33 3.79
C ILE A 110 2.68 -18.48 3.66
N ASP A 111 3.15 -19.72 3.52
CA ASP A 111 2.25 -20.88 3.39
C ASP A 111 1.31 -21.01 4.59
N LEU A 112 1.84 -20.80 5.80
CA LEU A 112 1.06 -20.86 7.04
C LEU A 112 0.09 -19.70 7.15
N TYR A 113 0.54 -18.47 6.88
CA TYR A 113 -0.32 -17.29 6.96
C TYR A 113 -1.39 -17.25 5.86
N SER A 114 -1.12 -17.81 4.66
CA SER A 114 -2.11 -17.88 3.57
C SER A 114 -3.37 -18.66 3.95
N SER A 115 -3.23 -19.61 4.88
CA SER A 115 -4.33 -20.43 5.39
C SER A 115 -5.14 -19.74 6.51
N VAL A 116 -4.60 -18.66 7.08
CA VAL A 116 -5.21 -17.86 8.13
C VAL A 116 -5.74 -16.56 7.52
N ARG A 117 -6.72 -15.90 8.16
CA ARG A 117 -7.16 -14.57 7.72
C ARG A 117 -5.96 -13.62 7.59
N PRO A 118 -5.98 -12.67 6.64
CA PRO A 118 -4.88 -11.76 6.41
C PRO A 118 -4.55 -11.00 7.69
N GLN A 119 -3.30 -11.09 8.11
CA GLN A 119 -2.73 -10.47 9.31
C GLN A 119 -1.51 -9.63 8.91
N GLU A 120 -1.09 -8.73 9.79
CA GLU A 120 0.13 -7.93 9.63
C GLU A 120 1.35 -8.79 9.30
N GLY A 121 1.45 -9.97 9.92
CA GLY A 121 2.55 -10.90 9.69
C GLY A 121 2.67 -11.41 8.24
N LEU A 122 1.55 -11.54 7.52
CA LEU A 122 1.56 -11.96 6.11
C LEU A 122 2.15 -10.87 5.22
N ILE A 123 1.76 -9.62 5.45
CA ILE A 123 2.23 -8.43 4.72
C ILE A 123 3.75 -8.30 4.89
N GLU A 124 4.24 -8.45 6.13
CA GLU A 124 5.68 -8.43 6.41
C GLU A 124 6.41 -9.61 5.74
N ALA A 125 5.82 -10.81 5.77
CA ALA A 125 6.43 -11.97 5.14
C ALA A 125 6.58 -11.83 3.62
N TYR A 126 5.61 -11.21 2.94
CA TYR A 126 5.73 -10.89 1.52
C TYR A 126 6.80 -9.84 1.23
N PHE A 127 6.88 -8.80 2.05
CA PHE A 127 7.90 -7.77 1.93
C PHE A 127 9.32 -8.35 2.07
N PHE A 128 9.58 -9.13 3.11
CA PHE A 128 10.90 -9.76 3.32
C PHE A 128 11.21 -10.91 2.35
N SER A 129 10.19 -11.48 1.71
CA SER A 129 10.37 -12.45 0.62
C SER A 129 10.52 -11.81 -0.76
N GLU A 130 10.47 -10.47 -0.84
CA GLU A 130 10.53 -9.68 -2.08
C GLU A 130 9.40 -9.97 -3.09
N LYS A 131 8.27 -10.50 -2.60
CA LYS A 131 7.10 -10.84 -3.40
C LYS A 131 6.12 -9.65 -3.44
N TYR A 132 6.55 -8.57 -4.07
CA TYR A 132 5.79 -7.31 -4.06
C TYR A 132 4.48 -7.37 -4.88
N ASP A 133 4.42 -8.20 -5.90
CA ASP A 133 3.21 -8.35 -6.72
C ASP A 133 2.10 -9.07 -5.93
N GLU A 134 2.45 -10.13 -5.19
CA GLU A 134 1.52 -10.82 -4.28
C GLU A 134 1.06 -9.88 -3.13
N LEU A 135 1.94 -8.99 -2.67
CA LEU A 135 1.61 -7.96 -1.69
C LEU A 135 0.60 -6.93 -2.23
N GLU A 136 0.73 -6.52 -3.48
CA GLU A 136 -0.21 -5.62 -4.16
C GLU A 136 -1.57 -6.27 -4.35
N GLU A 137 -1.62 -7.53 -4.79
CA GLU A 137 -2.87 -8.30 -4.91
C GLU A 137 -3.58 -8.41 -3.56
N LEU A 138 -2.83 -8.62 -2.47
CA LEU A 138 -3.39 -8.66 -1.13
C LEU A 138 -3.89 -7.30 -0.65
N ALA A 139 -3.12 -6.24 -0.86
CA ALA A 139 -3.58 -4.88 -0.57
C ALA A 139 -4.88 -4.56 -1.34
N ASN A 140 -5.04 -5.14 -2.53
CA ASN A 140 -6.26 -4.99 -3.32
C ASN A 140 -7.44 -5.83 -2.83
N ALA A 141 -7.18 -7.03 -2.31
CA ALA A 141 -8.18 -7.94 -1.78
C ALA A 141 -8.69 -7.55 -0.38
N ILE A 142 -7.91 -6.76 0.39
CA ILE A 142 -8.33 -6.30 1.72
C ILE A 142 -9.52 -5.33 1.60
N PRO A 143 -10.61 -5.57 2.34
CA PRO A 143 -11.75 -4.65 2.36
C PRO A 143 -11.40 -3.34 3.09
N ASP A 144 -12.03 -2.24 2.65
CA ASP A 144 -11.79 -0.86 3.14
C ASP A 144 -12.00 -0.65 4.66
N GLY A 145 -12.59 -1.61 5.36
CA GLY A 145 -12.80 -1.57 6.81
C GLY A 145 -11.53 -1.73 7.65
N ASN A 146 -10.47 -2.38 7.12
CA ASN A 146 -9.27 -2.71 7.89
C ASN A 146 -8.15 -1.69 7.67
N LYS A 147 -8.36 -0.46 8.16
CA LYS A 147 -7.46 0.69 7.92
C LYS A 147 -6.02 0.47 8.37
N GLU A 148 -5.80 -0.17 9.53
CA GLU A 148 -4.47 -0.40 10.09
C GLU A 148 -3.64 -1.35 9.21
N LEU A 149 -4.26 -2.45 8.75
CA LEU A 149 -3.62 -3.40 7.84
C LEU A 149 -3.30 -2.76 6.48
N LEU A 150 -4.24 -1.98 5.92
CA LEU A 150 -4.04 -1.26 4.66
C LEU A 150 -2.92 -0.22 4.77
N PHE A 151 -2.87 0.51 5.89
CA PHE A 151 -1.81 1.46 6.17
C PHE A 151 -0.44 0.79 6.21
N ARG A 152 -0.33 -0.34 6.93
CA ARG A 152 0.92 -1.09 7.02
C ARG A 152 1.36 -1.64 5.66
N ALA A 153 0.44 -2.18 4.87
CA ALA A 153 0.71 -2.62 3.50
C ALA A 153 1.21 -1.47 2.61
N ALA A 154 0.53 -0.32 2.68
CA ALA A 154 0.90 0.85 1.90
C ALA A 154 2.30 1.38 2.24
N GLN A 155 2.67 1.42 3.53
CA GLN A 155 4.02 1.80 3.96
C GLN A 155 5.10 0.87 3.41
N LEU A 156 4.86 -0.45 3.46
CA LEU A 156 5.81 -1.44 2.95
C LEU A 156 5.92 -1.38 1.42
N LEU A 157 4.82 -1.13 0.71
CA LEU A 157 4.84 -0.89 -0.74
C LEU A 157 5.62 0.40 -1.09
N ALA A 158 5.44 1.48 -0.33
CA ALA A 158 6.22 2.71 -0.52
C ALA A 158 7.72 2.45 -0.30
N ALA A 159 8.08 1.74 0.78
CA ALA A 159 9.46 1.37 1.06
C ALA A 159 10.10 0.49 -0.04
N SER A 160 9.29 -0.32 -0.75
CA SER A 160 9.76 -1.11 -1.90
C SER A 160 9.90 -0.31 -3.20
N GLY A 161 9.49 0.96 -3.22
CA GLY A 161 9.49 1.82 -4.40
C GLY A 161 8.27 1.67 -5.31
N LYS A 162 7.23 0.94 -4.88
CA LYS A 162 5.97 0.74 -5.61
C LYS A 162 4.97 1.86 -5.31
N GLY A 163 5.26 3.06 -5.83
CA GLY A 163 4.49 4.29 -5.55
C GLY A 163 3.00 4.22 -5.93
N SER A 164 2.66 3.76 -7.15
CA SER A 164 1.27 3.58 -7.61
C SER A 164 0.46 2.69 -6.68
N ALA A 165 0.98 1.49 -6.42
CA ALA A 165 0.32 0.48 -5.58
C ALA A 165 0.14 0.99 -4.14
N SER A 166 1.18 1.65 -3.60
CA SER A 166 1.13 2.26 -2.28
C SER A 166 0.08 3.38 -2.21
N ALA A 167 0.02 4.26 -3.20
CA ALA A 167 -0.96 5.34 -3.25
C ALA A 167 -2.40 4.80 -3.30
N ALA A 168 -2.65 3.76 -4.10
CA ALA A 168 -3.95 3.10 -4.14
C ALA A 168 -4.35 2.50 -2.78
N ALA A 169 -3.40 1.88 -2.06
CA ALA A 169 -3.64 1.33 -0.73
C ALA A 169 -3.89 2.44 0.33
N PHE A 170 -3.17 3.56 0.28
CA PHE A 170 -3.42 4.70 1.17
C PHE A 170 -4.79 5.36 0.93
N LEU A 171 -5.25 5.41 -0.33
CA LEU A 171 -6.60 5.89 -0.66
C LEU A 171 -7.67 4.99 -0.06
N LYS A 172 -7.51 3.67 -0.14
CA LYS A 172 -8.41 2.71 0.52
C LYS A 172 -8.41 2.84 2.03
N ALA A 173 -7.26 3.15 2.63
CA ALA A 173 -7.15 3.43 4.06
C ALA A 173 -7.83 4.75 4.48
N GLY A 174 -8.25 5.59 3.52
CA GLY A 174 -8.87 6.89 3.76
C GLY A 174 -7.86 8.01 4.08
N MET A 175 -6.60 7.84 3.68
CA MET A 175 -5.53 8.82 3.90
C MET A 175 -4.99 9.35 2.56
N PRO A 176 -5.71 10.27 1.90
CA PRO A 176 -5.33 10.77 0.58
C PRO A 176 -4.04 11.61 0.61
N GLU A 177 -3.73 12.20 1.75
CA GLU A 177 -2.51 13.00 1.93
C GLU A 177 -1.25 12.17 1.70
N LEU A 178 -1.19 11.01 2.36
CA LEU A 178 -0.07 10.08 2.25
C LEU A 178 -0.05 9.37 0.90
N ALA A 179 -1.20 9.21 0.25
CA ALA A 179 -1.26 8.67 -1.11
C ALA A 179 -0.56 9.60 -2.11
N VAL A 180 -0.73 10.92 -1.95
CA VAL A 180 -0.03 11.92 -2.77
C VAL A 180 1.47 11.84 -2.53
N ASP A 181 1.90 11.79 -1.26
CA ASP A 181 3.31 11.72 -0.90
C ASP A 181 3.97 10.44 -1.45
N ALA A 182 3.30 9.29 -1.34
CA ALA A 182 3.77 8.02 -1.90
C ALA A 182 3.89 8.05 -3.45
N ALA A 183 2.94 8.71 -4.13
CA ALA A 183 3.02 8.89 -5.58
C ALA A 183 4.17 9.83 -6.00
N LEU A 184 4.50 10.84 -5.18
CA LEU A 184 5.66 11.71 -5.40
C LEU A 184 6.97 10.94 -5.24
N GLU A 185 7.09 10.12 -4.20
CA GLU A 185 8.25 9.26 -3.96
C GLU A 185 8.46 8.24 -5.10
N GLY A 186 7.37 7.69 -5.65
CA GLY A 186 7.40 6.82 -6.82
C GLY A 186 7.66 7.53 -8.17
N ALA A 187 7.87 8.84 -8.18
CA ALA A 187 7.99 9.67 -9.37
C ALA A 187 6.78 9.62 -10.33
N GLU A 188 5.60 9.29 -9.81
CA GLU A 188 4.34 9.18 -10.56
C GLU A 188 3.55 10.49 -10.51
N TRP A 189 4.13 11.54 -11.09
CA TRP A 189 3.65 12.92 -10.96
C TRP A 189 2.21 13.14 -11.44
N ALA A 190 1.80 12.49 -12.53
CA ALA A 190 0.45 12.61 -13.07
C ALA A 190 -0.62 12.05 -12.11
N GLN A 191 -0.31 10.97 -11.41
CA GLN A 191 -1.19 10.38 -10.40
C GLN A 191 -1.23 11.24 -9.14
N ALA A 192 -0.07 11.75 -8.70
CA ALA A 192 -0.01 12.67 -7.55
C ALA A 192 -0.91 13.91 -7.74
N VAL A 193 -0.88 14.52 -8.95
CA VAL A 193 -1.72 15.68 -9.26
C VAL A 193 -3.21 15.32 -9.37
N SER A 194 -3.55 14.14 -9.89
CA SER A 194 -4.95 13.69 -9.96
C SER A 194 -5.53 13.44 -8.57
N PHE A 195 -4.78 12.78 -7.67
CA PHE A 195 -5.18 12.55 -6.28
C PHE A 195 -5.29 13.85 -5.49
N ALA A 196 -4.30 14.74 -5.61
CA ALA A 196 -4.33 16.03 -4.95
C ALA A 196 -5.55 16.88 -5.37
N ARG A 197 -5.99 16.77 -6.62
CA ARG A 197 -7.18 17.50 -7.11
C ARG A 197 -8.49 16.97 -6.55
N GLN A 198 -8.58 15.66 -6.36
CA GLN A 198 -9.80 15.00 -5.94
C GLN A 198 -10.00 15.09 -4.42
N HIS A 199 -8.91 15.02 -3.66
CA HIS A 199 -8.99 14.77 -2.22
C HIS A 199 -8.23 15.78 -1.34
N CYS A 200 -7.39 16.65 -1.91
CA CYS A 200 -6.53 17.55 -1.12
C CYS A 200 -6.84 19.04 -1.36
N ASP A 201 -6.36 19.87 -0.44
CA ASP A 201 -6.41 21.33 -0.52
C ASP A 201 -5.45 21.90 -1.57
N LYS A 202 -5.74 23.13 -2.01
CA LYS A 202 -4.95 23.86 -3.04
C LYS A 202 -3.48 24.00 -2.66
N ASP A 203 -3.18 24.21 -1.38
CA ASP A 203 -1.82 24.41 -0.89
C ASP A 203 -0.90 23.21 -1.15
N LYS A 204 -1.44 21.98 -1.15
CA LYS A 204 -0.66 20.77 -1.48
C LYS A 204 -0.36 20.68 -2.96
N LEU A 205 -1.31 21.08 -3.80
CA LEU A 205 -1.12 21.12 -5.25
C LEU A 205 -0.02 22.12 -5.65
N ASP A 206 0.03 23.27 -4.97
CA ASP A 206 1.10 24.25 -5.17
C ASP A 206 2.46 23.69 -4.73
N LYS A 207 2.52 22.98 -3.59
CA LYS A 207 3.74 22.29 -3.15
C LYS A 207 4.23 21.27 -4.19
N ILE A 208 3.35 20.40 -4.69
CA ILE A 208 3.69 19.43 -5.75
C ILE A 208 4.27 20.14 -6.98
N ALA A 209 3.64 21.23 -7.42
CA ALA A 209 4.11 21.99 -8.57
C ALA A 209 5.49 22.60 -8.32
N THR A 210 5.76 23.14 -7.13
CA THR A 210 7.09 23.66 -6.78
C THR A 210 8.16 22.57 -6.72
N THR A 211 7.87 21.41 -6.11
CA THR A 211 8.80 20.28 -6.04
C THR A 211 9.12 19.75 -7.43
N TYR A 212 8.09 19.61 -8.29
CA TYR A 212 8.29 19.19 -9.67
C TYR A 212 9.11 20.19 -10.48
N LYS A 213 8.86 21.49 -10.32
CA LYS A 213 9.64 22.55 -10.96
C LYS A 213 11.13 22.42 -10.62
N ILE A 214 11.45 22.21 -9.34
CA ILE A 214 12.82 22.03 -8.86
C ILE A 214 13.44 20.78 -9.51
N ALA A 215 12.70 19.67 -9.57
CA ALA A 215 13.17 18.43 -10.21
C ALA A 215 13.52 18.63 -11.71
N VAL A 216 12.66 19.31 -12.48
CA VAL A 216 12.90 19.62 -13.90
C VAL A 216 14.11 20.55 -14.08
N GLN A 217 14.27 21.54 -13.20
CA GLN A 217 15.41 22.46 -13.21
C GLN A 217 16.74 21.75 -12.93
N HIS A 218 16.75 20.77 -12.01
CA HIS A 218 17.93 19.95 -11.77
C HIS A 218 18.28 19.04 -12.94
N GLN A 219 17.27 18.55 -13.67
CA GLN A 219 17.47 17.66 -14.81
C GLN A 219 17.98 18.41 -16.06
N SER A 220 17.58 19.68 -16.24
CA SER A 220 18.00 20.52 -17.36
C SER A 220 18.91 21.68 -16.91
N LYS A 221 20.22 21.54 -17.16
CA LYS A 221 21.26 22.53 -16.78
C LYS A 221 21.00 23.95 -17.32
N ASN A 222 20.20 24.09 -18.39
CA ASN A 222 19.77 25.35 -19.00
C ASN A 222 18.25 25.31 -19.27
N CYS A 223 17.43 25.14 -18.24
CA CYS A 223 15.97 25.09 -18.41
C CYS A 223 15.42 26.43 -18.90
N ASN A 224 14.80 26.45 -20.08
CA ASN A 224 13.97 27.57 -20.47
C ASN A 224 12.66 27.51 -19.69
N ASN A 225 12.08 28.67 -19.36
CA ASN A 225 10.78 28.70 -18.68
C ASN A 225 9.65 28.04 -19.49
N MET A 226 9.80 27.98 -20.82
CA MET A 226 8.86 27.28 -21.71
C MET A 226 8.90 25.77 -21.48
N ASP A 227 10.09 25.18 -21.31
CA ASP A 227 10.26 23.75 -21.05
C ASP A 227 9.56 23.35 -19.73
N ILE A 228 9.60 24.24 -18.72
CA ILE A 228 8.89 24.07 -17.45
C ILE A 228 7.37 24.09 -17.65
N VAL A 229 6.88 25.00 -18.50
CA VAL A 229 5.44 25.07 -18.82
C VAL A 229 4.99 23.81 -19.54
N GLU A 230 5.74 23.31 -20.52
CA GLU A 230 5.45 22.05 -21.21
C GLU A 230 5.45 20.86 -20.24
N ALA A 231 6.42 20.81 -19.32
CA ALA A 231 6.49 19.79 -18.29
C ALA A 231 5.25 19.82 -17.37
N PHE A 232 4.77 21.00 -16.96
CA PHE A 232 3.53 21.13 -16.20
C PHE A 232 2.29 20.72 -16.98
N LEU A 233 2.24 20.97 -18.29
CA LEU A 233 1.15 20.53 -19.15
C LEU A 233 1.12 18.99 -19.27
N ASN A 234 2.28 18.34 -19.34
CA ASN A 234 2.39 16.87 -19.42
C ASN A 234 1.84 16.17 -18.17
N ILE A 235 2.07 16.74 -16.98
CA ILE A 235 1.48 16.24 -15.73
C ILE A 235 -0.01 16.62 -15.60
N GLY A 236 -0.44 17.58 -16.40
CA GLY A 236 -1.78 18.13 -16.37
C GLY A 236 -1.97 19.20 -15.31
N ALA A 237 -0.91 19.77 -14.71
CA ALA A 237 -0.93 20.84 -13.71
C ALA A 237 -1.23 22.23 -14.33
N PHE A 238 -2.43 22.39 -14.91
CA PHE A 238 -2.83 23.56 -15.69
C PHE A 238 -2.80 24.90 -14.94
N GLU A 239 -3.10 24.93 -13.64
CA GLU A 239 -3.07 26.17 -12.84
C GLU A 239 -1.64 26.69 -12.65
N ALA A 240 -0.69 25.82 -12.30
CA ALA A 240 0.72 26.18 -12.18
C ALA A 240 1.32 26.62 -13.54
N ALA A 241 0.98 25.92 -14.62
CA ALA A 241 1.38 26.29 -15.98
C ALA A 241 0.88 27.70 -16.36
N ALA A 242 -0.38 28.03 -16.03
CA ALA A 242 -0.96 29.33 -16.30
C ALA A 242 -0.29 30.45 -15.47
N GLN A 243 0.08 30.18 -14.22
CA GLN A 243 0.81 31.14 -13.38
C GLN A 243 2.20 31.44 -13.94
N GLU A 244 2.96 30.42 -14.35
CA GLU A 244 4.27 30.64 -14.98
C GLU A 244 4.14 31.42 -16.29
N LEU A 245 3.19 31.06 -17.17
CA LEU A 245 2.92 31.79 -18.42
C LEU A 245 2.55 33.27 -18.18
N THR A 246 1.82 33.56 -17.10
CA THR A 246 1.44 34.94 -16.74
C THR A 246 2.63 35.73 -16.18
N SER A 247 3.57 35.05 -15.54
CA SER A 247 4.79 35.66 -14.99
C SER A 247 5.91 35.88 -16.02
N LEU A 248 5.83 35.24 -17.19
CA LEU A 248 6.87 35.35 -18.22
C LEU A 248 6.98 36.73 -18.88
N PRO A 249 5.88 37.39 -19.29
CA PRO A 249 5.91 38.71 -19.91
C PRO A 249 6.65 39.77 -19.08
N SER A 250 6.55 39.72 -17.75
CA SER A 250 7.21 40.67 -16.84
C SER A 250 8.70 40.39 -16.63
N ARG A 251 9.18 39.18 -16.97
CA ARG A 251 10.61 38.83 -16.93
C ARG A 251 11.31 39.10 -18.27
N LEU A 252 10.56 39.10 -19.37
CA LEU A 252 11.05 39.32 -20.74
C LEU A 252 11.06 40.81 -21.14
N LEU A 253 11.24 41.72 -20.19
CA LEU A 253 11.13 43.18 -20.34
C LEU A 253 11.92 43.79 -21.52
N HIS A 254 12.88 43.06 -22.11
CA HIS A 254 13.68 43.50 -23.25
C HIS A 254 13.21 43.04 -24.65
N VAL A 255 12.21 42.15 -24.79
CA VAL A 255 11.70 41.73 -26.11
C VAL A 255 10.26 42.24 -26.31
N GLN A 256 10.19 43.45 -26.86
CA GLN A 256 8.99 44.24 -27.19
C GLN A 256 8.12 43.58 -28.27
N ASN A 257 7.32 42.58 -27.91
CA ASN A 257 6.29 42.05 -28.80
C ASN A 257 4.93 41.99 -28.08
N PRO A 258 4.13 43.08 -28.10
CA PRO A 258 2.83 43.13 -27.42
C PRO A 258 1.88 42.01 -27.88
N GLN A 259 2.02 41.55 -29.13
CA GLN A 259 1.26 40.40 -29.63
C GLN A 259 1.65 39.08 -28.93
N ARG A 260 2.94 38.85 -28.66
CA ARG A 260 3.38 37.63 -27.94
C ARG A 260 2.89 37.65 -26.50
N GLN A 261 2.95 38.81 -25.82
CA GLN A 261 2.43 38.96 -24.46
C GLN A 261 0.92 38.69 -24.40
N ARG A 262 0.14 39.27 -25.33
CA ARG A 262 -1.31 38.97 -25.43
C ARG A 262 -1.58 37.49 -25.64
N LYS A 263 -0.82 36.83 -26.53
CA LYS A 263 -0.95 35.38 -26.77
C LYS A 263 -0.68 34.56 -25.50
N MET A 264 0.35 34.90 -24.71
CA MET A 264 0.64 34.21 -23.44
C MET A 264 -0.46 34.40 -22.39
N HIS A 265 -1.00 35.61 -22.23
CA HIS A 265 -2.10 35.84 -21.30
C HIS A 265 -3.38 35.12 -21.73
N VAL A 266 -3.67 35.09 -23.03
CA VAL A 266 -4.82 34.35 -23.58
C VAL A 266 -4.64 32.84 -23.37
N SER A 267 -3.46 32.28 -23.64
CA SER A 267 -3.21 30.86 -23.39
C SER A 267 -3.31 30.51 -21.91
N ALA A 268 -2.78 31.33 -21.01
CA ALA A 268 -2.94 31.16 -19.56
C ALA A 268 -4.43 31.15 -19.15
N ALA A 269 -5.24 32.08 -19.69
CA ALA A 269 -6.67 32.11 -19.42
C ALA A 269 -7.41 30.86 -19.94
N LEU A 270 -7.01 30.34 -21.11
CA LEU A 270 -7.55 29.10 -21.66
C LEU A 270 -7.21 27.88 -20.78
N LEU A 271 -5.98 27.78 -20.26
CA LEU A 271 -5.57 26.71 -19.35
C LEU A 271 -6.35 26.73 -18.03
N VAL A 272 -6.57 27.92 -17.45
CA VAL A 272 -7.42 28.07 -16.25
C VAL A 272 -8.86 27.62 -16.53
N ARG A 273 -9.40 27.99 -17.70
CA ARG A 273 -10.72 27.55 -18.13
C ARG A 273 -10.77 26.02 -18.30
N GLN A 274 -9.75 25.43 -18.89
CA GLN A 274 -9.65 23.98 -19.04
C GLN A 274 -9.61 23.28 -17.68
N ASN A 275 -8.84 23.79 -16.71
CA ASN A 275 -8.80 23.20 -15.37
C ASN A 275 -10.18 23.20 -14.68
N ARG A 276 -10.94 24.28 -14.84
CA ARG A 276 -12.33 24.38 -14.34
C ARG A 276 -13.25 23.37 -15.03
N LEU A 277 -13.08 23.17 -16.33
CA LEU A 277 -13.85 22.19 -17.10
C LEU A 277 -13.50 20.75 -16.68
N SER A 278 -12.23 20.43 -16.48
CA SER A 278 -11.78 19.11 -16.00
C SER A 278 -12.37 18.80 -14.62
N ARG A 279 -12.44 19.79 -13.71
CA ARG A 279 -13.14 19.68 -12.42
C ARG A 279 -14.65 19.45 -12.56
N GLY A 280 -15.28 20.07 -13.57
CA GLY A 280 -16.73 19.93 -13.83
C GLY A 280 -17.13 18.66 -14.59
N SER A 281 -16.21 18.04 -15.35
CA SER A 281 -16.47 16.88 -16.21
C SER A 281 -16.68 15.54 -15.48
N ALA A 282 -16.57 15.52 -14.15
CA ALA A 282 -17.00 14.37 -13.34
C ALA A 282 -18.54 14.15 -13.38
N LYS A 283 -19.31 15.01 -14.08
CA LYS A 283 -20.77 14.89 -14.21
C LYS A 283 -21.31 14.67 -15.63
N ASP A 284 -20.58 14.95 -16.72
CA ASP A 284 -21.09 14.81 -18.10
C ASP A 284 -19.94 14.45 -19.07
N SER A 285 -19.87 13.22 -19.58
CA SER A 285 -18.65 12.75 -20.27
C SER A 285 -18.87 11.77 -21.44
N GLU A 286 -19.39 12.25 -22.59
CA GLU A 286 -19.16 11.53 -23.86
C GLU A 286 -19.01 12.46 -25.08
N GLU A 287 -19.81 13.52 -25.21
CA GLU A 287 -19.76 14.42 -26.38
C GLU A 287 -18.57 15.39 -26.37
N ARG A 288 -18.06 15.77 -25.18
CA ARG A 288 -17.01 16.80 -25.04
C ARG A 288 -15.60 16.31 -25.41
N LYS A 289 -15.34 15.00 -25.37
CA LYS A 289 -14.01 14.45 -25.66
C LYS A 289 -13.62 14.60 -27.14
N LYS A 290 -14.60 14.62 -28.05
CA LYS A 290 -14.36 14.84 -29.50
C LYS A 290 -13.97 16.29 -29.82
N SER A 291 -14.63 17.27 -29.20
CA SER A 291 -14.33 18.69 -29.49
C SER A 291 -12.98 19.15 -28.93
N ILE A 292 -12.42 18.43 -27.95
CA ILE A 292 -11.15 18.81 -27.29
C ILE A 292 -9.94 18.34 -28.12
N GLY A 293 -10.05 17.21 -28.83
CA GLY A 293 -9.01 16.74 -29.76
C GLY A 293 -8.76 17.73 -30.91
N ASP A 294 -9.85 18.31 -31.45
CA ASP A 294 -9.77 19.26 -32.57
C ASP A 294 -9.13 20.60 -32.16
N VAL A 295 -9.37 21.05 -30.92
CA VAL A 295 -8.79 22.30 -30.40
C VAL A 295 -7.30 22.13 -30.08
N LEU A 296 -6.87 20.94 -29.64
CA LEU A 296 -5.45 20.64 -29.39
C LEU A 296 -4.65 20.60 -30.69
N GLN A 297 -5.18 19.98 -31.75
CA GLN A 297 -4.52 20.02 -33.06
C GLN A 297 -4.44 21.44 -33.59
N HIS A 298 -5.50 22.24 -33.45
CA HIS A 298 -5.47 23.63 -33.90
C HIS A 298 -4.51 24.52 -33.10
N ALA A 299 -4.44 24.37 -31.77
CA ALA A 299 -3.57 25.17 -30.91
C ALA A 299 -2.09 24.80 -31.08
N ILE A 300 -1.77 23.52 -31.25
CA ILE A 300 -0.40 23.05 -31.52
C ILE A 300 0.02 23.48 -32.94
N PHE A 301 -0.87 23.36 -33.94
CA PHE A 301 -0.59 23.77 -35.32
C PHE A 301 -0.40 25.29 -35.44
N THR A 302 -1.21 26.11 -34.75
CA THR A 302 -0.99 27.57 -34.74
C THR A 302 0.27 27.99 -33.98
N PHE A 303 0.74 27.19 -33.02
CA PHE A 303 2.00 27.47 -32.33
C PHE A 303 3.22 27.11 -33.21
N PHE A 304 3.16 26.00 -33.95
CA PHE A 304 4.24 25.54 -34.84
C PHE A 304 4.38 26.41 -36.11
N VAL A 305 3.26 26.85 -36.70
CA VAL A 305 3.25 27.74 -37.88
C VAL A 305 3.84 29.12 -37.54
N VAL A 306 3.73 29.60 -36.31
CA VAL A 306 4.26 30.92 -35.92
C VAL A 306 5.76 30.88 -35.59
N SER A 307 6.33 29.71 -35.29
CA SER A 307 7.77 29.56 -35.07
C SER A 307 8.58 29.49 -36.37
N THR A 308 7.95 29.22 -37.52
CA THR A 308 8.62 28.97 -38.81
C THR A 308 8.61 30.15 -39.78
N TYR A 309 7.82 31.20 -39.53
CA TYR A 309 7.81 32.42 -40.36
C TYR A 309 8.31 33.63 -39.57
N PRO A 310 9.64 33.86 -39.52
CA PRO A 310 10.20 35.06 -38.92
C PRO A 310 10.12 36.29 -39.83
N ASN A 311 9.85 36.15 -41.13
CA ASN A 311 9.79 37.27 -42.07
C ASN A 311 8.51 37.18 -42.91
N GLY A 312 7.77 38.29 -42.96
CA GLY A 312 6.53 38.39 -43.71
C GLY A 312 6.77 38.34 -45.21
N GLU A 313 6.28 37.28 -45.85
CA GLU A 313 5.82 37.31 -47.25
C GLU A 313 4.58 36.39 -47.35
N LEU A 314 3.52 36.94 -47.94
CA LEU A 314 2.33 36.20 -48.35
C LEU A 314 2.73 35.27 -49.50
N VAL A 315 3.01 34.01 -49.19
CA VAL A 315 3.08 32.96 -50.21
C VAL A 315 1.77 32.17 -50.16
N GLN A 316 0.89 32.46 -51.12
CA GLN A 316 -0.16 31.52 -51.52
C GLN A 316 0.52 30.25 -52.02
N LEU A 317 0.29 29.12 -51.35
CA LEU A 317 0.53 27.80 -51.93
C LEU A 317 -0.72 26.93 -51.74
N SER A 318 -1.50 26.95 -52.82
CA SER A 318 -2.20 25.83 -53.46
C SER A 318 -2.54 24.61 -52.60
N ALA A 319 -3.86 24.36 -52.51
CA ALA A 319 -4.40 23.05 -52.28
C ALA A 319 -3.96 22.06 -53.37
N SER A 320 -3.48 20.89 -52.97
CA SER A 320 -3.50 19.69 -53.79
C SER A 320 -3.53 18.45 -52.89
N GLN A 321 -4.71 17.83 -52.89
CA GLN A 321 -5.07 16.41 -52.71
C GLN A 321 -4.34 15.57 -51.66
#